data_AF-A0A9X1ABN5-F1
#
_entry.id   AF-A0A9X1ABN5-F1
#
_cell.length_a   1.000
_cell.length_b   1.000
_cell.length_c   1.000
_cell.angle_alpha   90.00
_cell.angle_beta   90.00
_cell.angle_gamma   90.00
#
_symmetry.space_group_name_H-M   'P 1'
#
loop_
_entity.id
_entity.type
_entity.pdbx_description
1 polymer ?
#
loop_
_entity_poly.entity_id
_entity_poly.type
_entity_poly.pdbx_seq_one_letter_code
_entity_poly.pdbx_strand_id
1 'polypeptide(L)' 'MTADTANPGWSGKTGNPVAGIGHVTGVPLQEGTEAYLCGPPGMVGAARKALRELGLHQDDIFNEEFVHQTLPA' A
#
# COMPACT_ATOMS: atom_id res chain seq x y z
N MET A 1 10.51 -15.87 9.97
CA MET A 1 10.62 -14.40 10.10
C MET A 1 9.26 -13.86 9.69
N THR A 2 8.43 -13.45 10.64
CA THR A 2 7.17 -12.77 10.33
C THR A 2 7.48 -11.33 9.95
N ALA A 3 6.70 -10.75 9.03
CA ALA A 3 6.97 -9.42 8.46
C ALA A 3 6.64 -8.25 9.42
N ASP A 4 6.33 -8.54 10.68
CA ASP A 4 5.81 -7.60 11.67
C ASP A 4 6.90 -6.97 12.56
N THR A 5 8.13 -7.47 12.53
CA THR A 5 9.25 -6.90 13.30
C THR A 5 10.46 -6.61 12.42
N ALA A 6 10.96 -5.38 12.50
CA ALA A 6 12.24 -5.03 11.91
C ALA A 6 13.39 -5.64 12.74
N ASN A 7 14.45 -6.07 12.07
CA ASN A 7 15.64 -6.53 12.78
C ASN A 7 16.34 -5.35 13.49
N PRO A 8 17.14 -5.58 14.55
CA PRO A 8 17.79 -4.51 15.31
C PRO A 8 18.77 -3.64 14.50
N GLY A 9 19.26 -4.13 13.36
CA GLY A 9 20.16 -3.40 12.46
C GLY A 9 19.44 -2.57 11.39
N TRP A 10 18.11 -2.58 11.35
CA TRP A 10 17.32 -1.89 10.33
C TRP A 10 17.26 -0.39 10.64
N SER A 11 17.88 0.41 9.79
CA SER A 11 17.83 1.88 9.85
C SER A 11 16.73 2.50 9.00
N GLY A 12 15.99 1.68 8.25
CA GLY A 12 14.89 2.12 7.41
C GLY A 12 13.59 2.39 8.18
N LYS A 13 12.55 2.79 7.47
CA LYS A 13 11.22 3.00 8.06
C LYS A 13 10.61 1.68 8.52
N THR A 14 9.83 1.73 9.59
CA THR A 14 9.07 0.61 10.14
C THR A 14 7.60 0.99 10.21
N GLY A 15 6.71 -0.01 10.25
CA GLY A 15 5.26 0.18 10.22
C GLY A 15 4.62 -0.50 9.01
N ASN A 16 3.36 -0.15 8.72
CA ASN A 16 2.63 -0.72 7.59
C ASN A 16 2.82 0.12 6.31
N PRO A 17 2.65 -0.48 5.11
CA PRO A 17 2.81 0.21 3.84
C PRO A 17 1.93 1.45 3.67
N VAL A 18 0.72 1.46 4.26
CA VAL A 18 -0.21 2.61 4.18
C VAL A 18 0.36 3.83 4.88
N ALA A 19 0.98 3.66 6.06
CA ALA A 19 1.71 4.72 6.74
C ALA A 19 2.93 5.18 5.92
N GLY A 20 3.55 4.26 5.18
CA GLY A 20 4.66 4.55 4.26
C GLY A 20 4.33 5.56 3.17
N ILE A 21 3.08 5.60 2.68
CA ILE A 21 2.64 6.52 1.62
C ILE A 21 2.87 7.97 2.04
N GLY A 22 2.57 8.32 3.31
CA GLY A 22 2.76 9.68 3.82
C GLY A 22 4.23 10.14 3.92
N HIS A 23 5.18 9.23 3.71
CA HIS A 23 6.61 9.55 3.66
C HIS A 23 7.16 9.72 2.25
N VAL A 24 6.35 9.50 1.21
CA VAL A 24 6.77 9.72 -0.18
C VAL A 24 6.79 11.22 -0.45
N THR A 25 7.98 11.80 -0.40
CA THR A 25 8.22 13.20 -0.73
C THR A 25 8.99 13.28 -2.04
N GLY A 26 8.43 13.95 -3.05
CA GLY A 26 9.09 14.17 -4.35
C GLY A 26 8.39 13.54 -5.56
N VAL A 27 7.34 12.76 -5.35
CA VAL A 27 6.42 12.33 -6.43
C VAL A 27 5.12 13.11 -6.26
N PRO A 28 4.79 14.04 -7.17
CA PRO A 28 3.53 14.74 -7.08
C PRO A 28 2.38 13.80 -7.47
N LEU A 29 1.42 13.58 -6.57
CA LEU A 29 0.26 12.71 -6.82
C LEU A 29 -0.80 13.44 -7.64
N GLN A 30 -0.54 13.58 -8.94
CA GLN A 30 -1.34 14.36 -9.88
C GLN A 30 -1.50 13.60 -11.21
N GLU A 31 -2.22 14.20 -12.16
CA GLU A 31 -2.41 13.64 -13.52
C GLU A 31 -1.08 13.17 -14.12
N GLY A 32 -1.07 11.93 -14.63
CA GLY A 32 0.12 11.26 -15.16
C GLY A 32 0.94 10.47 -14.13
N THR A 33 0.53 10.44 -12.86
CA THR A 33 1.08 9.54 -11.84
C THR A 33 0.18 8.32 -11.72
N GLU A 34 0.78 7.13 -11.70
CA GLU A 34 0.04 5.88 -11.52
C GLU A 34 0.49 5.18 -10.22
N ALA A 35 -0.45 4.52 -9.55
CA ALA A 35 -0.17 3.69 -8.38
C ALA A 35 -0.55 2.24 -8.63
N TYR A 36 0.36 1.33 -8.33
CA TYR A 36 0.19 -0.11 -8.44
C TYR A 36 0.23 -0.73 -7.05
N LEU A 37 -0.89 -1.33 -6.64
CA LEU A 37 -1.07 -1.90 -5.30
C LEU A 37 -1.21 -3.42 -5.38
N CYS A 38 -0.58 -4.15 -4.46
CA CYS A 38 -0.65 -5.60 -4.46
C CYS A 38 -0.54 -6.14 -3.03
N GLY A 39 -1.48 -6.99 -2.60
CA GLY A 39 -1.42 -7.65 -1.31
C GLY A 39 -2.78 -8.05 -0.74
N PRO A 40 -2.92 -8.21 0.59
CA PRO A 40 -4.18 -8.63 1.18
C PRO A 40 -5.26 -7.53 1.01
N PRO A 41 -6.54 -7.90 0.84
CA PRO A 41 -7.63 -6.96 0.55
C PRO A 41 -7.69 -5.76 1.51
N GLY A 42 -7.48 -6.00 2.80
CA GLY A 42 -7.47 -4.92 3.81
C GLY A 42 -6.36 -3.89 3.60
N MET A 43 -5.18 -4.32 3.16
CA MET A 43 -4.06 -3.43 2.87
C MET A 43 -4.31 -2.65 1.57
N VAL A 44 -4.76 -3.34 0.52
CA VAL A 44 -5.08 -2.72 -0.77
C VAL A 44 -6.17 -1.65 -0.61
N GLY A 45 -7.27 -1.98 0.06
CA GLY A 45 -8.35 -1.03 0.32
C GLY A 45 -7.89 0.21 1.10
N ALA A 46 -7.06 0.02 2.13
CA ALA A 46 -6.51 1.12 2.92
C ALA A 46 -5.54 2.00 2.11
N ALA A 47 -4.68 1.41 1.29
CA ALA A 47 -3.77 2.15 0.41
C ALA A 47 -4.52 2.94 -0.68
N ARG A 48 -5.52 2.33 -1.32
CA ARG A 48 -6.40 3.01 -2.31
C ARG A 48 -7.07 4.24 -1.69
N LYS A 49 -7.57 4.12 -0.46
CA LYS A 49 -8.17 5.24 0.26
C LYS A 49 -7.17 6.36 0.52
N ALA A 50 -5.99 6.03 1.05
CA ALA A 50 -4.96 7.01 1.38
C ALA A 50 -4.47 7.78 0.15
N LEU A 51 -4.24 7.10 -0.98
CA LEU A 51 -3.80 7.74 -2.23
C LEU A 51 -4.84 8.72 -2.79
N ARG A 52 -6.13 8.36 -2.72
CA ARG A 52 -7.22 9.25 -3.11
C ARG A 52 -7.34 10.47 -2.21
N GLU A 53 -7.17 10.31 -0.90
CA GLU A 53 -7.16 11.43 0.06
C GLU A 53 -5.99 12.40 -0.19
N LEU A 54 -4.91 11.90 -0.78
CA LEU A 54 -3.76 12.70 -1.20
C LEU A 54 -3.89 13.30 -2.61
N GLY A 55 -5.01 13.05 -3.31
CA GLY A 55 -5.34 13.69 -4.59
C GLY A 55 -5.16 12.83 -5.83
N LEU A 56 -4.72 11.57 -5.71
CA LEU A 56 -4.60 10.67 -6.86
C LEU A 56 -5.99 10.25 -7.38
N HIS A 57 -6.20 10.36 -8.69
CA HIS A 57 -7.48 9.99 -9.31
C HIS A 57 -7.69 8.47 -9.25
N GLN A 58 -8.95 8.02 -9.12
CA GLN A 58 -9.19 6.57 -8.92
C GLN A 58 -8.74 5.73 -10.12
N ASP A 59 -8.85 6.29 -11.31
CA ASP A 59 -8.59 5.58 -12.58
C ASP A 59 -7.08 5.39 -12.80
N ASP A 60 -6.25 6.09 -12.03
CA ASP A 60 -4.79 5.94 -12.00
C ASP A 60 -4.32 4.97 -10.90
N ILE A 61 -5.25 4.32 -10.19
CA ILE A 61 -4.95 3.36 -9.11
C ILE A 61 -5.34 1.95 -9.53
N PHE A 62 -4.33 1.15 -9.84
CA PHE A 62 -4.43 -0.25 -10.24
C PHE A 62 -4.12 -1.15 -9.04
N ASN A 63 -4.88 -2.24 -8.87
CA ASN A 63 -4.61 -3.17 -7.78
C ASN A 63 -4.84 -4.63 -8.14
N GLU A 64 -4.08 -5.49 -7.45
CA GLU A 64 -4.30 -6.93 -7.40
C GLU A 64 -4.45 -7.37 -5.93
N GLU A 65 -5.46 -8.19 -5.65
CA GLU A 65 -5.75 -8.63 -4.27
C GLU A 65 -5.48 -10.12 -4.09
N PHE A 66 -4.70 -10.45 -3.06
CA PHE A 66 -4.42 -11.82 -2.66
C PHE A 66 -5.48 -12.30 -1.67
N VAL A 67 -6.52 -12.95 -2.18
CA VAL A 67 -7.57 -13.55 -1.38
C VAL A 67 -7.23 -14.99 -1.00
N HIS A 68 -7.37 -15.33 0.28
CA HIS A 68 -7.24 -16.72 0.71
C HIS A 68 -8.49 -17.50 0.30
N GLN A 69 -8.32 -18.56 -0.49
CA GLN A 69 -9.43 -19.46 -0.80
C GLN A 69 -9.78 -20.26 0.46
N THR A 70 -10.93 -19.96 1.04
CA THR A 70 -11.51 -20.84 2.07
C THR A 70 -12.14 -22.03 1.35
N LEU A 71 -11.39 -23.11 1.19
CA LEU A 71 -11.99 -24.38 0.76
C LEU A 71 -12.95 -24.84 1.86
N PRO A 72 -14.18 -25.27 1.53
CA PRO A 72 -15.03 -25.94 2.52
C PRO A 72 -14.30 -27.19 3.02
N ALA A 73 -14.31 -27.37 4.34
CA ALA A 73 -13.75 -28.53 5.03
C ALA A 73 -14.38 -29.85 4.56
#